data_AF-A0AAW4G2Z0-F1
#
_entry.id   AF-A0AAW4G2Z0-F1
#
_cell.length_a   1.000
_cell.length_b   1.000
_cell.length_c   1.000
_cell.angle_alpha   90.00
_cell.angle_beta   90.00
_cell.angle_gamma   90.00
#
_symmetry.space_group_name_H-M   'P 1'
#
loop_
_entity.id
_entity.type
_entity.pdbx_description
1 polymer ?
#
loop_
_entity_poly.entity_id
_entity_poly.type
_entity_poly.pdbx_seq_one_letter_code
_entity_poly.pdbx_strand_id
1 'polypeptide(L)'
;MIGPIVMFDGAQFRRSPGHWQIVLAQLLCDDGFDVSYPLLPDLDAPDADEWCRTFRRHLSPDAIVVAHGLSAAWWTRLAADGGPIPASLRVLLVAPPGPGRRPDLTRDLDPALLRSLSVEPPVIVVAQDDPWRNQHPLDLPEDSGVRVITLPTGGHLNEASRLGAWAPAHHWVLTGQWPDPPDDAPAPMRTPITNAADPPDLADALVRRHRPHGRRLGIAVTPAVSANLVEQVAATLTDAGVTPARRLALIPLPPTRESVDANEIKYFLDRYGHEYTTIICTDAEVPDAAPLHDPLTAVGCHLIRVPATTD
;
A
#
# COMPACT_ATOMS: atom_id res chain seq x y z
N MET A 1 22.23 -5.03 0.33
CA MET A 1 21.22 -4.56 1.30
C MET A 1 20.49 -3.43 0.60
N ILE A 2 19.15 -3.47 0.56
CA ILE A 2 18.36 -2.37 0.00
C ILE A 2 18.54 -1.17 0.94
N GLY A 3 18.89 0.00 0.39
CA GLY A 3 18.99 1.24 1.16
C GLY A 3 17.62 1.80 1.56
N PRO A 4 17.55 2.99 2.16
CA PRO A 4 16.29 3.55 2.63
C PRO A 4 15.30 3.76 1.48
N ILE A 5 14.03 3.46 1.73
CA ILE A 5 12.94 3.69 0.77
C ILE A 5 12.32 5.03 1.09
N VAL A 6 12.25 5.94 0.12
CA VAL A 6 11.75 7.30 0.30
C VAL A 6 10.51 7.49 -0.54
N MET A 7 9.41 7.91 0.09
CA MET A 7 8.12 8.09 -0.57
C MET A 7 7.67 9.55 -0.54
N PHE A 8 7.23 10.08 -1.69
CA PHE A 8 6.75 11.45 -1.83
C PHE A 8 5.34 11.51 -2.44
N ASP A 9 4.45 12.27 -1.79
CA ASP A 9 3.04 12.40 -2.15
C ASP A 9 2.77 13.47 -3.20
N GLY A 10 1.56 13.47 -3.77
CA GLY A 10 1.07 14.53 -4.64
C GLY A 10 0.46 15.73 -3.90
N ALA A 11 0.14 16.78 -4.66
CA ALA A 11 -0.64 17.90 -4.16
C ALA A 11 -2.01 17.45 -3.66
N GLN A 12 -2.55 18.18 -2.68
CA GLN A 12 -3.85 17.94 -2.04
C GLN A 12 -3.99 16.55 -1.43
N PHE A 13 -2.88 15.83 -1.23
CA PHE A 13 -2.92 14.52 -0.63
C PHE A 13 -3.41 14.61 0.81
N ARG A 14 -4.33 13.72 1.19
CA ARG A 14 -4.96 13.70 2.51
C ARG A 14 -4.69 12.38 3.24
N ARG A 15 -3.49 11.78 3.06
CA ARG A 15 -3.01 10.56 3.77
C ARG A 15 -4.13 9.58 4.13
N SER A 16 -5.02 9.31 3.17
CA SER A 16 -6.19 8.48 3.42
C SER A 16 -5.72 7.04 3.60
N PRO A 17 -6.26 6.27 4.56
CA PRO A 17 -5.86 4.88 4.78
C PRO A 17 -6.00 3.97 3.55
N GLY A 18 -6.88 4.32 2.61
CA GLY A 18 -7.09 3.57 1.37
C GLY A 18 -6.11 3.89 0.24
N HIS A 19 -5.25 4.92 0.40
CA HIS A 19 -4.30 5.28 -0.64
C HIS A 19 -3.14 4.28 -0.71
N TRP A 20 -2.78 3.86 -1.92
CA TRP A 20 -1.77 2.83 -2.12
C TRP A 20 -0.40 3.20 -1.58
N GLN A 21 0.01 4.48 -1.59
CA GLN A 21 1.29 4.87 -0.98
C GLN A 21 1.33 4.58 0.52
N ILE A 22 0.21 4.76 1.22
CA ILE A 22 0.08 4.46 2.65
C ILE A 22 0.16 2.95 2.88
N VAL A 23 -0.57 2.18 2.08
CA VAL A 23 -0.57 0.70 2.18
C VAL A 23 0.79 0.11 1.77
N LEU A 24 1.44 0.65 0.74
CA LEU A 24 2.76 0.22 0.27
C LEU A 24 3.85 0.54 1.30
N ALA A 25 3.88 1.77 1.83
CA ALA A 25 4.80 2.15 2.90
C ALA A 25 4.68 1.19 4.08
N GLN A 26 3.44 0.86 4.46
CA GLN A 26 3.14 -0.10 5.51
C GLN A 26 3.73 -1.48 5.21
N LEU A 27 3.45 -2.03 4.02
CA LEU A 27 3.93 -3.37 3.65
C LEU A 27 5.46 -3.45 3.60
N LEU A 28 6.13 -2.39 3.15
CA LEU A 28 7.58 -2.34 3.12
C LEU A 28 8.18 -2.27 4.53
N CYS A 29 7.55 -1.54 5.46
CA CYS A 29 7.90 -1.62 6.87
C CYS A 29 7.70 -3.04 7.42
N ASP A 30 6.60 -3.71 7.06
CA ASP A 30 6.29 -5.07 7.51
C ASP A 30 7.32 -6.11 7.00
N ASP A 31 7.89 -5.88 5.82
CA ASP A 31 8.97 -6.69 5.26
C ASP A 31 10.37 -6.33 5.84
N GLY A 32 10.44 -5.36 6.76
CA GLY A 32 11.65 -4.99 7.50
C GLY A 32 12.53 -3.93 6.84
N PHE A 33 12.00 -3.17 5.87
CA PHE A 33 12.73 -2.07 5.23
C PHE A 33 12.59 -0.76 6.01
N ASP A 34 13.61 0.08 5.94
CA ASP A 34 13.55 1.46 6.43
C ASP A 34 12.80 2.33 5.41
N VAL A 35 11.62 2.84 5.80
CA VAL A 35 10.77 3.66 4.94
C VAL A 35 10.67 5.08 5.50
N SER A 36 11.21 6.04 4.75
CA SER A 36 11.06 7.47 4.98
C SER A 36 9.89 8.03 4.18
N TYR A 37 8.89 8.56 4.88
CA TYR A 37 7.70 9.13 4.24
C TYR A 37 7.42 10.55 4.77
N PRO A 38 8.23 11.54 4.35
CA PRO A 38 8.16 12.89 4.87
C PRO A 38 6.85 13.60 4.54
N LEU A 39 6.45 14.52 5.42
CA LEU A 39 5.38 15.48 5.14
C LEU A 39 5.94 16.58 4.24
N LEU A 40 5.27 16.84 3.12
CA LEU A 40 5.62 17.92 2.23
C LEU A 40 4.95 19.23 2.70
N PRO A 41 5.62 20.38 2.57
CA PRO A 41 5.04 21.70 2.91
C PRO A 41 3.77 22.00 2.11
N ASP A 42 2.80 22.68 2.72
CA ASP A 42 1.55 23.16 2.10
C ASP A 42 1.04 22.36 0.88
N LEU A 43 0.35 21.25 1.16
CA LEU A 43 -0.19 20.38 0.12
C LEU A 43 -1.28 21.07 -0.73
N ASP A 44 -1.90 22.14 -0.23
CA ASP A 44 -3.01 22.82 -0.91
C ASP A 44 -2.52 23.94 -1.85
N ALA A 45 -1.40 24.57 -1.51
CA ALA A 45 -0.69 25.53 -2.34
C ALA A 45 0.79 25.13 -2.45
N PRO A 46 1.10 24.05 -3.20
CA PRO A 46 2.44 23.50 -3.24
C PRO A 46 3.43 24.46 -3.90
N ASP A 47 4.61 24.62 -3.28
CA ASP A 47 5.73 25.39 -3.81
C ASP A 47 6.89 24.46 -4.21
N ALA A 48 7.36 24.62 -5.45
CA ALA A 48 8.36 23.74 -6.04
C ALA A 48 9.70 23.78 -5.30
N ASP A 49 10.14 24.96 -4.88
CA ASP A 49 11.44 25.12 -4.23
C ASP A 49 11.41 24.56 -2.80
N GLU A 50 10.31 24.74 -2.07
CA GLU A 50 10.08 24.13 -0.75
C GLU A 50 10.06 22.61 -0.79
N TRP A 51 9.33 22.03 -1.75
CA TRP A 51 9.27 20.58 -1.91
C TRP A 51 10.62 20.03 -2.33
N CYS A 52 11.30 20.64 -3.30
CA CYS A 52 12.63 20.22 -3.72
C CYS A 52 13.66 20.32 -2.58
N ARG A 53 13.57 21.34 -1.70
CA ARG A 53 14.40 21.39 -0.48
C ARG A 53 14.11 20.21 0.46
N THR A 54 12.86 19.78 0.56
CA THR A 54 12.48 18.60 1.35
C THR A 54 13.04 17.34 0.71
N PHE A 55 12.85 17.14 -0.60
CA PHE A 55 13.38 15.99 -1.34
C PHE A 55 14.87 15.78 -1.07
N ARG A 56 15.68 16.84 -1.24
CA ARG A 56 17.15 16.81 -1.05
C ARG A 56 17.61 16.29 0.32
N ARG A 57 16.81 16.42 1.38
CA ARG A 57 17.17 15.94 2.73
C ARG A 57 17.06 14.43 2.89
N HIS A 58 16.31 13.77 2.01
CA HIS A 58 16.02 12.35 2.10
C HIS A 58 16.74 11.52 1.02
N LEU A 59 17.43 12.16 0.06
CA LEU A 59 18.11 11.43 -1.01
C LEU A 59 19.49 10.96 -0.60
N SER A 60 19.79 9.70 -0.91
CA SER A 60 21.11 9.09 -0.77
C SER A 60 21.40 8.16 -1.96
N PRO A 61 22.68 7.81 -2.24
CA PRO A 61 23.03 6.96 -3.38
C PRO A 61 22.39 5.56 -3.39
N ASP A 62 22.06 5.05 -2.21
CA ASP A 62 21.43 3.74 -1.99
C ASP A 62 19.90 3.82 -1.86
N ALA A 63 19.31 5.02 -1.90
CA ALA A 63 17.88 5.21 -1.71
C ALA A 63 17.05 4.64 -2.88
N ILE A 64 15.87 4.11 -2.55
CA ILE A 64 14.82 3.81 -3.53
C ILE A 64 13.73 4.86 -3.40
N VAL A 65 13.45 5.61 -4.46
CA VAL A 65 12.47 6.70 -4.44
C VAL A 65 11.19 6.28 -5.12
N VAL A 66 10.06 6.55 -4.47
CA VAL A 66 8.71 6.42 -5.04
C VAL A 66 8.00 7.76 -4.91
N ALA A 67 7.79 8.45 -6.03
CA ALA A 67 7.11 9.74 -6.05
C ALA A 67 5.79 9.66 -6.83
N HIS A 68 4.75 10.33 -6.34
CA HIS A 68 3.41 10.34 -6.97
C HIS A 68 2.98 11.75 -7.37
N GLY A 69 2.24 11.84 -8.48
CA GLY A 69 1.57 13.06 -8.91
C GLY A 69 2.54 14.22 -9.08
N LEU A 70 2.30 15.32 -8.36
CA LEU A 70 3.13 16.52 -8.46
C LEU A 70 4.58 16.31 -8.02
N SER A 71 4.83 15.46 -7.01
CA SER A 71 6.21 15.11 -6.65
C SER A 71 6.94 14.38 -7.77
N ALA A 72 6.23 13.55 -8.55
CA ALA A 72 6.79 12.88 -9.72
C ALA A 72 7.16 13.89 -10.82
N ALA A 73 6.30 14.88 -11.08
CA ALA A 73 6.61 15.95 -12.04
C ALA A 73 7.79 16.84 -11.61
N TRP A 74 7.95 17.09 -10.31
CA TRP A 74 9.04 17.93 -9.81
C TRP A 74 10.38 17.21 -9.68
N TRP A 75 10.44 15.92 -10.00
CA TRP A 75 11.70 15.19 -10.08
C TRP A 75 12.63 15.75 -11.16
N THR A 76 12.12 16.14 -12.33
CA THR A 76 12.92 16.79 -13.38
C THR A 76 13.34 18.21 -12.99
N ARG A 77 12.47 18.95 -12.28
CA ARG A 77 12.81 20.26 -11.70
C ARG A 77 13.99 20.14 -10.73
N LEU A 78 13.94 19.14 -9.85
CA LEU A 78 14.99 18.85 -8.88
C LEU A 78 16.34 18.60 -9.57
N ALA A 79 16.34 17.85 -10.68
CA ALA A 79 17.52 17.58 -11.49
C ALA A 79 18.06 18.84 -12.21
N ALA A 80 17.17 19.69 -12.72
CA ALA A 80 17.53 20.89 -13.46
C ALA A 80 18.16 22.00 -12.59
N ASP A 81 17.88 22.02 -11.29
CA ASP A 81 18.33 23.06 -10.36
C ASP A 81 19.86 23.12 -10.14
N GLY A 82 20.63 22.12 -10.58
CA GLY A 82 22.09 22.17 -10.61
C GLY A 82 22.82 22.15 -9.26
N GLY A 83 22.11 21.91 -8.15
CA GLY A 83 22.71 21.66 -6.84
C GLY A 83 23.30 20.24 -6.71
N PRO A 84 24.22 19.99 -5.76
CA PRO A 84 24.73 18.63 -5.52
C PRO A 84 23.61 17.75 -4.98
N ILE A 85 23.15 16.80 -5.78
CA ILE A 85 22.12 15.82 -5.42
C ILE A 85 22.66 14.44 -5.79
N PRO A 86 22.72 13.48 -4.83
CA PRO A 86 23.12 12.12 -5.18
C PRO A 86 22.06 11.48 -6.07
N ALA A 87 22.50 10.75 -7.10
CA ALA A 87 21.61 9.87 -7.84
C ALA A 87 21.15 8.75 -6.91
N SER A 88 19.84 8.55 -6.78
CA SER A 88 19.26 7.46 -5.98
C SER A 88 19.46 6.13 -6.71
N LEU A 89 19.51 5.01 -5.98
CA LEU A 89 19.69 3.68 -6.57
C LEU A 89 18.62 3.40 -7.64
N ARG A 90 17.36 3.64 -7.28
CA ARG A 90 16.18 3.43 -8.13
C ARG A 90 15.16 4.55 -7.92
N VAL A 91 14.46 4.91 -8.99
CA VAL A 91 13.40 5.92 -8.96
C VAL A 91 12.15 5.42 -9.70
N LEU A 92 11.01 5.46 -9.02
CA LEU A 92 9.67 5.20 -9.56
C LEU A 92 8.84 6.47 -9.50
N LEU A 93 8.37 6.92 -10.67
CA LEU A 93 7.55 8.11 -10.83
C LEU A 93 6.14 7.70 -11.25
N VAL A 94 5.16 7.95 -10.39
CA VAL A 94 3.79 7.47 -10.58
C VAL A 94 2.86 8.63 -10.90
N ALA A 95 2.09 8.47 -11.97
CA ALA A 95 1.11 9.43 -12.47
C ALA A 95 1.65 10.88 -12.55
N PRO A 96 2.85 11.12 -13.12
CA PRO A 96 3.29 12.50 -13.34
C PRO A 96 2.28 13.22 -14.24
N PRO A 97 1.69 14.34 -13.78
CA PRO A 97 0.74 15.10 -14.57
C PRO A 97 1.42 15.62 -15.85
N GLY A 98 0.65 15.69 -16.94
CA GLY A 98 1.15 16.20 -18.23
C GLY A 98 1.33 17.71 -18.21
N PRO A 99 2.05 18.29 -19.19
CA PRO A 99 1.97 19.72 -19.45
C PRO A 99 0.52 20.06 -19.81
N GLY A 100 -0.07 21.07 -19.18
CA GLY A 100 -1.45 21.43 -19.52
C GLY A 100 -2.18 22.13 -18.40
N ARG A 101 -2.92 21.38 -17.58
CA ARG A 101 -3.93 21.91 -16.63
C ARG A 101 -3.34 22.86 -15.58
N ARG A 102 -2.06 22.72 -15.25
CA ARG A 102 -1.26 23.58 -14.37
C ARG A 102 0.15 23.76 -14.94
N PRO A 103 0.32 24.52 -16.04
CA PRO A 103 1.60 24.64 -16.72
C PRO A 103 2.62 25.43 -15.90
N ASP A 104 2.15 26.16 -14.89
CA ASP A 104 2.95 26.77 -13.83
C ASP A 104 3.64 25.74 -12.93
N LEU A 105 3.05 24.56 -12.78
CA LEU A 105 3.55 23.50 -11.90
C LEU A 105 4.07 22.27 -12.68
N THR A 106 3.64 22.06 -13.91
CA THR A 106 3.94 20.85 -14.69
C THR A 106 4.62 21.20 -16.01
N ARG A 107 5.66 20.45 -16.34
CA ARG A 107 6.43 20.55 -17.59
C ARG A 107 6.61 19.17 -18.17
N ASP A 108 7.03 19.11 -19.43
CA ASP A 108 7.47 17.86 -20.02
C ASP A 108 8.60 17.23 -19.21
N LEU A 109 8.55 15.90 -19.12
CA LEU A 109 9.60 15.13 -18.48
C LEU A 109 10.78 15.02 -19.45
N ASP A 110 11.92 15.60 -19.07
CA ASP A 110 13.19 15.44 -19.78
C ASP A 110 13.86 14.12 -19.32
N PRO A 111 14.02 13.13 -20.22
CA PRO A 111 14.63 11.86 -19.87
C PRO A 111 16.07 11.98 -19.37
N ALA A 112 16.86 12.90 -19.91
CA ALA A 112 18.24 13.08 -19.50
C ALA A 112 18.32 13.56 -18.03
N LEU A 113 17.41 14.45 -17.65
CA LEU A 113 17.26 14.90 -16.26
C LEU A 113 16.72 13.80 -15.34
N LEU A 114 15.79 12.96 -15.81
CA LEU A 114 15.34 11.80 -15.04
C LEU A 114 16.48 10.80 -14.80
N ARG A 115 17.33 10.57 -15.81
CA ARG A 115 18.48 9.68 -15.71
C ARG A 115 19.55 10.20 -14.74
N SER A 116 19.77 11.52 -14.68
CA SER A 116 20.84 12.08 -13.86
C SER A 116 20.65 11.87 -12.35
N LEU A 117 19.41 11.63 -11.91
CA LEU A 117 19.06 11.38 -10.51
C LEU A 117 18.83 9.91 -10.16
N SER A 118 19.10 8.98 -11.08
CA SER A 118 18.87 7.55 -10.85
C SER A 118 20.04 6.71 -11.37
N VAL A 119 20.59 5.83 -10.55
CA VAL A 119 21.65 4.89 -10.95
C VAL A 119 21.08 3.91 -11.98
N GLU A 120 20.02 3.21 -11.60
CA GLU A 120 19.27 2.32 -12.50
C GLU A 120 18.31 3.12 -13.41
N PRO A 121 17.89 2.56 -14.57
CA PRO A 121 16.85 3.16 -15.40
C PRO A 121 15.59 3.51 -14.57
N PRO A 122 15.18 4.80 -14.52
CA PRO A 122 13.99 5.20 -13.78
C PRO A 122 12.76 4.63 -14.47
N VAL A 123 11.74 4.32 -13.67
CA VAL A 123 10.46 3.80 -14.15
C VAL A 123 9.39 4.87 -13.98
N ILE A 124 8.61 5.12 -15.03
CA ILE A 124 7.41 5.95 -14.98
C ILE A 124 6.19 5.05 -15.14
N VAL A 125 5.18 5.23 -14.29
CA VAL A 125 3.91 4.52 -14.38
C VAL A 125 2.77 5.50 -14.58
N VAL A 126 2.00 5.33 -15.65
CA VAL A 126 0.82 6.16 -15.97
C VAL A 126 -0.37 5.28 -16.28
N ALA A 127 -1.58 5.81 -16.14
CA ALA A 127 -2.78 5.17 -16.68
C ALA A 127 -3.25 5.91 -17.95
N GLN A 128 -3.81 5.18 -18.92
CA GLN A 128 -4.32 5.77 -20.17
C GLN A 128 -5.48 6.74 -19.92
N ASP A 129 -6.25 6.51 -18.87
CA ASP A 129 -7.42 7.29 -18.47
C ASP A 129 -7.12 8.37 -17.41
N ASP A 130 -5.84 8.69 -17.15
CA ASP A 130 -5.46 9.73 -16.18
C ASP A 130 -5.94 11.13 -16.63
N PRO A 131 -6.89 11.76 -15.92
CA PRO A 131 -7.42 13.06 -16.31
C PRO A 131 -6.39 14.20 -16.20
N TRP A 132 -5.30 14.01 -15.44
CA TRP A 132 -4.24 15.01 -15.26
C TRP A 132 -3.17 14.98 -16.36
N ARG A 133 -3.22 13.97 -17.23
CA ARG A 133 -2.39 13.91 -18.45
C ARG A 133 -2.92 14.82 -19.56
N ASN A 134 -4.19 15.25 -19.50
CA ASN A 134 -4.83 16.12 -20.50
C ASN A 134 -4.67 15.62 -21.94
N GLN A 135 -4.87 14.32 -22.17
CA GLN A 135 -4.70 13.65 -23.47
C GLN A 135 -3.29 13.70 -24.08
N HIS A 136 -2.29 14.22 -23.37
CA HIS A 136 -0.92 14.08 -23.80
C HIS A 136 -0.49 12.62 -23.56
N PRO A 137 0.03 11.90 -24.57
CA PRO A 137 0.67 10.59 -24.38
C PRO A 137 2.10 10.75 -23.83
N LEU A 138 2.61 9.75 -23.11
CA LEU A 138 3.97 9.81 -22.55
C LEU A 138 4.91 9.14 -23.54
N ASP A 139 5.23 9.88 -24.60
CA ASP A 139 6.04 9.38 -25.70
C ASP A 139 7.50 9.74 -25.43
N LEU A 140 8.21 8.85 -24.72
CA LEU A 140 9.66 8.94 -24.57
C LEU A 140 10.34 8.11 -25.67
N PRO A 141 11.48 8.56 -26.23
CA PRO A 141 12.27 7.75 -27.17
C PRO A 141 12.63 6.38 -26.57
N GLU A 142 12.63 5.33 -27.39
CA GLU A 142 12.96 3.96 -26.95
C GLU A 142 14.36 3.88 -26.30
N ASP A 143 15.30 4.70 -26.76
CA ASP A 143 16.68 4.80 -26.27
C ASP A 143 16.86 5.83 -25.15
N SER A 144 15.77 6.41 -24.63
CA SER A 144 15.81 7.43 -23.56
C SER A 144 16.39 6.91 -22.24
N GLY A 145 16.48 5.58 -22.08
CA GLY A 145 16.92 4.93 -20.84
C GLY A 145 15.90 5.04 -19.71
N VAL A 146 14.68 5.49 -19.99
CA VAL A 146 13.55 5.57 -19.05
C VAL A 146 12.55 4.50 -19.41
N ARG A 147 12.14 3.67 -18.45
CA ARG A 147 11.11 2.65 -18.68
C ARG A 147 9.73 3.25 -18.42
N VAL A 148 8.86 3.21 -19.41
CA VAL A 148 7.46 3.65 -19.26
C VAL A 148 6.54 2.43 -19.15
N ILE A 149 5.72 2.41 -18.11
CA ILE A 149 4.65 1.45 -17.90
C ILE A 149 3.32 2.18 -18.04
N THR A 150 2.50 1.73 -18.98
CA THR A 150 1.18 2.29 -19.23
C THR A 150 0.11 1.28 -18.83
N LEU A 151 -0.66 1.60 -17.78
CA LEU A 151 -1.81 0.83 -17.34
C LEU A 151 -3.04 1.19 -18.20
N PRO A 152 -3.89 0.22 -18.57
CA PRO A 152 -5.06 0.48 -19.39
C PRO A 152 -6.09 1.37 -18.67
N THR A 153 -6.19 1.25 -17.34
CA THR A 153 -7.06 2.06 -16.50
C THR A 153 -6.40 2.32 -15.15
N GLY A 154 -6.91 3.31 -14.42
CA GLY A 154 -6.40 3.66 -13.10
C GLY A 154 -6.57 5.13 -12.73
N GLY A 155 -7.05 5.98 -13.64
CA GLY A 155 -7.18 7.41 -13.43
C GLY A 155 -5.84 8.01 -13.00
N HIS A 156 -5.83 8.82 -11.94
CA HIS A 156 -4.58 9.43 -11.44
C HIS A 156 -3.75 8.52 -10.53
N LEU A 157 -4.05 7.21 -10.50
CA LEU A 157 -3.41 6.24 -9.60
C LEU A 157 -3.44 6.75 -8.16
N ASN A 158 -4.62 7.12 -7.67
CA ASN A 158 -4.84 7.64 -6.33
C ASN A 158 -5.76 6.72 -5.53
N GLU A 159 -6.38 7.22 -4.46
CA GLU A 159 -7.30 6.42 -3.64
C GLU A 159 -8.49 5.87 -4.44
N ALA A 160 -8.99 6.64 -5.42
CA ALA A 160 -10.10 6.20 -6.27
C ALA A 160 -9.73 5.00 -7.15
N SER A 161 -8.44 4.78 -7.37
CA SER A 161 -7.91 3.64 -8.14
C SER A 161 -7.94 2.32 -7.36
N ARG A 162 -8.17 2.37 -6.03
CA ARG A 162 -8.34 1.20 -5.15
C ARG A 162 -7.25 0.13 -5.30
N LEU A 163 -6.01 0.57 -5.54
CA LEU A 163 -4.88 -0.33 -5.80
C LEU A 163 -4.39 -1.07 -4.54
N GLY A 164 -4.82 -0.62 -3.35
CA GLY A 164 -4.43 -1.22 -2.07
C GLY A 164 -2.90 -1.33 -1.94
N ALA A 165 -2.40 -2.54 -1.69
CA ALA A 165 -0.97 -2.87 -1.61
C ALA A 165 -0.15 -2.56 -2.88
N TRP A 166 -0.83 -2.44 -4.02
CA TRP A 166 -0.25 -2.32 -5.35
C TRP A 166 0.96 -3.24 -5.59
N ALA A 167 0.68 -4.55 -5.68
CA ALA A 167 1.69 -5.60 -5.76
C ALA A 167 2.80 -5.37 -6.82
N PRO A 168 2.53 -4.80 -8.02
CA PRO A 168 3.60 -4.44 -8.95
C PRO A 168 4.61 -3.42 -8.41
N ALA A 169 4.15 -2.38 -7.73
CA ALA A 169 5.02 -1.37 -7.14
C ALA A 169 5.84 -1.96 -5.98
N HIS A 170 5.22 -2.77 -5.14
CA HIS A 170 5.91 -3.52 -4.08
C HIS A 170 7.00 -4.43 -4.64
N HIS A 171 6.68 -5.26 -5.65
CA HIS A 171 7.65 -6.13 -6.32
C HIS A 171 8.81 -5.32 -6.91
N TRP A 172 8.51 -4.22 -7.61
CA TRP A 172 9.53 -3.34 -8.18
C TRP A 172 10.46 -2.74 -7.12
N VAL A 173 9.94 -2.33 -5.95
CA VAL A 173 10.77 -1.84 -4.85
C VAL A 173 11.72 -2.94 -4.36
N LEU A 174 11.29 -4.20 -4.32
CA LEU A 174 12.15 -5.31 -3.87
C LEU A 174 13.19 -5.73 -4.91
N THR A 175 12.84 -5.76 -6.19
CA THR A 175 13.65 -6.44 -7.23
C THR A 175 14.23 -5.51 -8.29
N GLY A 176 13.71 -4.29 -8.41
CA GLY A 176 14.02 -3.36 -9.50
C GLY A 176 13.32 -3.72 -10.82
N GLN A 177 12.64 -4.86 -10.86
CA GLN A 177 11.91 -5.33 -12.03
C GLN A 177 10.45 -4.95 -11.89
N TRP A 178 9.92 -4.23 -12.87
CA TRP A 178 8.48 -4.10 -12.98
C TRP A 178 7.96 -5.43 -13.50
N PRO A 179 7.02 -6.10 -12.79
CA PRO A 179 6.54 -7.39 -13.25
C PRO A 179 5.85 -7.20 -14.59
N ASP A 180 6.06 -8.14 -15.50
CA ASP A 180 5.30 -8.14 -16.74
C ASP A 180 3.81 -8.17 -16.39
N PRO A 181 2.96 -7.41 -17.14
CA PRO A 181 1.53 -7.58 -17.01
C PRO A 181 1.28 -9.09 -17.18
N PRO A 182 0.54 -9.71 -16.25
CA PRO A 182 0.31 -11.12 -16.36
C PRO A 182 -0.31 -11.45 -17.71
N ASP A 183 0.21 -12.49 -18.34
CA ASP A 183 -0.35 -13.10 -19.55
C ASP A 183 -1.67 -13.77 -19.16
N ASP A 184 -2.74 -12.99 -18.94
CA ASP A 184 -4.00 -13.41 -18.29
C ASP A 184 -3.83 -14.24 -16.98
N ALA A 185 -2.62 -14.30 -16.42
CA ALA A 185 -2.25 -15.17 -15.33
C ALA A 185 -2.49 -14.44 -14.01
N PRO A 186 -3.45 -14.82 -13.17
CA PRO A 186 -3.72 -14.11 -11.93
C PRO A 186 -2.43 -13.94 -11.12
N ALA A 187 -2.16 -12.70 -10.65
CA ALA A 187 -1.12 -12.42 -9.65
C ALA A 187 -1.20 -13.49 -8.56
N PRO A 188 -0.10 -13.96 -7.95
CA PRO A 188 -0.16 -14.99 -6.91
C PRO A 188 -1.13 -14.50 -5.84
N MET A 189 -2.34 -15.08 -5.85
CA MET A 189 -3.43 -14.68 -4.97
C MET A 189 -2.95 -14.99 -3.57
N ARG A 190 -2.52 -13.97 -2.83
CA ARG A 190 -2.49 -14.05 -1.38
C ARG A 190 -3.95 -14.18 -0.98
N THR A 191 -4.42 -15.41 -0.82
CA THR A 191 -5.78 -15.68 -0.39
C THR A 191 -5.98 -14.96 0.94
N PRO A 192 -6.89 -13.98 1.03
CA PRO A 192 -7.12 -13.23 2.26
C PRO A 192 -7.84 -14.09 3.31
N ILE A 193 -7.99 -15.39 3.05
CA ILE A 193 -8.70 -16.36 3.86
C ILE A 193 -7.75 -17.53 4.09
N THR A 194 -7.63 -17.96 5.34
CA THR A 194 -6.90 -19.16 5.75
C THR A 194 -7.82 -20.00 6.62
N ASN A 195 -7.92 -21.30 6.35
CA ASN A 195 -8.53 -22.23 7.29
C ASN A 195 -7.39 -22.83 8.14
N ALA A 196 -7.38 -22.58 9.44
CA ALA A 196 -6.43 -23.16 10.38
C ALA A 196 -7.08 -24.38 11.02
N ALA A 197 -6.51 -25.57 10.86
CA ALA A 197 -7.16 -26.81 11.27
C ALA A 197 -7.04 -27.08 12.78
N ASP A 198 -6.01 -26.52 13.42
CA ASP A 198 -5.70 -26.73 14.84
C ASP A 198 -5.06 -25.49 15.51
N PRO A 199 -4.86 -25.49 16.86
CA PRO A 199 -4.25 -24.36 17.56
C PRO A 199 -2.79 -24.03 17.15
N PRO A 200 -1.91 -25.01 16.84
CA PRO A 200 -0.62 -24.74 16.23
C PRO A 200 -0.73 -23.99 14.89
N ASP A 201 -1.61 -24.42 13.98
CA ASP A 201 -1.88 -23.74 12.72
C ASP A 201 -2.35 -22.30 12.92
N LEU A 202 -3.17 -22.06 13.96
CA LEU A 202 -3.61 -20.71 14.33
C LEU A 202 -2.43 -19.88 14.85
N ALA A 203 -1.60 -20.39 15.75
CA ALA A 203 -0.42 -19.67 16.27
C ALA A 203 0.49 -19.22 15.13
N ASP A 204 0.77 -20.16 14.22
CA ASP A 204 1.60 -19.97 13.05
C ASP A 204 0.99 -18.94 12.08
N ALA A 205 -0.32 -19.03 11.84
CA ALA A 205 -1.04 -18.06 11.04
C ALA A 205 -1.02 -16.67 11.71
N LEU A 206 -1.20 -16.59 13.03
CA LEU A 206 -1.15 -15.34 13.79
C LEU A 206 0.23 -14.70 13.75
N VAL A 207 1.31 -15.45 13.97
CA VAL A 207 2.69 -14.95 13.84
C VAL A 207 2.97 -14.44 12.43
N ARG A 208 2.45 -15.12 11.40
CA ARG A 208 2.60 -14.70 10.00
C ARG A 208 1.78 -13.47 9.64
N ARG A 209 0.59 -13.29 10.25
CA ARG A 209 -0.42 -12.32 9.80
C ARG A 209 -0.57 -11.10 10.72
N HIS A 210 -0.27 -11.23 12.00
CA HIS A 210 -0.35 -10.14 12.96
C HIS A 210 0.98 -9.39 13.04
N ARG A 211 1.10 -8.34 12.23
CA ARG A 211 2.23 -7.39 12.21
C ARG A 211 1.68 -6.00 12.51
N PRO A 212 1.51 -5.63 13.79
CA PRO A 212 0.87 -4.37 14.13
C PRO A 212 1.78 -3.17 13.83
N HIS A 213 1.28 -2.22 13.03
CA HIS A 213 2.00 -0.98 12.69
C HIS A 213 1.02 0.10 12.23
N GLY A 214 1.40 1.36 12.44
CA GLY A 214 0.55 2.50 12.12
C GLY A 214 -0.79 2.45 12.88
N ARG A 215 -1.91 2.36 12.14
CA ARG A 215 -3.26 2.23 12.71
C ARG A 215 -3.78 0.78 12.75
N ARG A 216 -3.11 -0.15 12.06
CA ARG A 216 -3.46 -1.57 12.05
C ARG A 216 -2.83 -2.26 13.22
N LEU A 217 -3.52 -2.23 14.34
CA LEU A 217 -2.96 -2.67 15.60
C LEU A 217 -3.74 -3.84 16.19
N GLY A 218 -4.92 -4.16 15.64
CA GLY A 218 -5.86 -5.08 16.24
C GLY A 218 -6.06 -6.41 15.54
N ILE A 219 -6.60 -7.35 16.31
CA ILE A 219 -7.22 -8.58 15.83
C ILE A 219 -8.68 -8.55 16.28
N ALA A 220 -9.61 -8.88 15.38
CA ALA A 220 -11.01 -9.05 15.73
C ALA A 220 -11.35 -10.55 15.81
N VAL A 221 -12.25 -10.91 16.71
CA VAL A 221 -12.79 -12.26 16.86
C VAL A 221 -14.31 -12.22 16.77
N THR A 222 -14.92 -13.28 16.26
CA THR A 222 -16.37 -13.48 16.35
C THR A 222 -16.74 -14.20 17.65
N PRO A 223 -18.02 -14.14 18.08
CA PRO A 223 -18.47 -14.67 19.36
C PRO A 223 -18.31 -16.18 19.54
N ALA A 224 -18.35 -16.97 18.47
CA ALA A 224 -18.17 -18.43 18.58
C ALA A 224 -16.71 -18.88 18.69
N VAL A 225 -15.74 -17.96 18.64
CA VAL A 225 -14.33 -18.30 18.89
C VAL A 225 -14.14 -18.62 20.38
N SER A 226 -13.62 -19.81 20.68
CA SER A 226 -13.50 -20.30 22.06
C SER A 226 -12.58 -19.42 22.92
N ALA A 227 -12.83 -19.41 24.23
CA ALA A 227 -12.04 -18.61 25.18
C ALA A 227 -10.53 -18.92 25.13
N ASN A 228 -10.16 -20.18 24.92
CA ASN A 228 -8.76 -20.59 24.79
C ASN A 228 -8.08 -19.95 23.57
N LEU A 229 -8.77 -19.88 22.43
CA LEU A 229 -8.24 -19.22 21.23
C LEU A 229 -8.20 -17.70 21.43
N VAL A 230 -9.18 -17.11 22.12
CA VAL A 230 -9.14 -15.68 22.47
C VAL A 230 -7.93 -15.36 23.38
N GLU A 231 -7.59 -16.22 24.33
CA GLU A 231 -6.38 -16.09 25.14
C GLU A 231 -5.10 -16.17 24.29
N GLN A 232 -5.04 -17.08 23.33
CA GLN A 232 -3.93 -17.20 22.39
C GLN A 232 -3.76 -15.94 21.51
N VAL A 233 -4.86 -15.33 21.09
CA VAL A 233 -4.87 -14.05 20.36
C VAL A 233 -4.39 -12.92 21.25
N ALA A 234 -4.85 -12.87 22.51
CA ALA A 234 -4.40 -11.88 23.48
C ALA A 234 -2.89 -12.00 23.78
N ALA A 235 -2.36 -13.22 23.86
CA ALA A 235 -0.92 -13.47 23.98
C ALA A 235 -0.17 -12.94 22.75
N THR A 236 -0.66 -13.24 21.53
CA THR A 236 -0.07 -12.73 20.28
C THR A 236 -0.02 -11.19 20.24
N LEU A 237 -1.11 -10.53 20.63
CA LEU A 237 -1.18 -9.07 20.75
C LEU A 237 -0.14 -8.55 21.74
N THR A 238 -0.02 -9.20 22.90
CA THR A 238 0.93 -8.82 23.95
C THR A 238 2.38 -8.97 23.48
N ASP A 239 2.72 -10.08 22.82
CA ASP A 239 4.05 -10.34 22.27
C ASP A 239 4.43 -9.35 21.17
N ALA A 240 3.43 -8.85 20.43
CA ALA A 240 3.60 -7.79 19.44
C ALA A 240 3.62 -6.37 20.05
N GLY A 241 3.65 -6.25 21.38
CA GLY A 241 3.75 -4.97 22.10
C GLY A 241 2.47 -4.14 22.12
N VAL A 242 1.32 -4.73 21.77
CA VAL A 242 0.02 -4.04 21.77
C VAL A 242 -0.85 -4.52 22.93
N THR A 243 -1.57 -3.59 23.58
CA THR A 243 -2.44 -3.92 24.72
C THR A 243 -3.73 -4.60 24.24
N PRO A 244 -4.01 -5.87 24.62
CA PRO A 244 -5.19 -6.59 24.13
C PRO A 244 -6.51 -5.87 24.41
N ALA A 245 -6.68 -5.27 25.59
CA ALA A 245 -7.89 -4.53 25.96
C ALA A 245 -8.24 -3.36 25.01
N ARG A 246 -7.31 -2.90 24.17
CA ARG A 246 -7.54 -1.85 23.18
C ARG A 246 -7.57 -2.36 21.73
N ARG A 247 -7.09 -3.58 21.50
CA ARG A 247 -6.72 -4.08 20.15
C ARG A 247 -7.24 -5.48 19.86
N LEU A 248 -7.81 -6.17 20.84
CA LEU A 248 -8.67 -7.32 20.63
C LEU A 248 -10.12 -6.82 20.58
N ALA A 249 -10.76 -6.92 19.41
CA ALA A 249 -12.16 -6.55 19.25
C ALA A 249 -13.06 -7.78 19.15
N LEU A 250 -14.24 -7.69 19.75
CA LEU A 250 -15.32 -8.65 19.51
C LEU A 250 -16.24 -8.08 18.45
N ILE A 251 -16.47 -8.82 17.36
CA ILE A 251 -17.53 -8.50 16.39
C ILE A 251 -18.86 -8.89 17.06
N PRO A 252 -19.75 -7.92 17.35
CA PRO A 252 -20.92 -8.18 18.17
C PRO A 252 -21.97 -9.00 17.41
N LEU A 253 -22.74 -9.80 18.16
CA LEU A 253 -23.93 -10.45 17.64
C LEU A 253 -24.98 -9.40 17.22
N PRO A 254 -25.73 -9.64 16.13
CA PRO A 254 -26.93 -8.89 15.83
C PRO A 254 -27.97 -9.06 16.95
N PRO A 255 -28.77 -8.03 17.29
CA PRO A 255 -29.79 -8.14 18.33
C PRO A 255 -30.85 -9.23 18.08
N THR A 256 -30.97 -9.67 16.82
CA THR A 256 -32.01 -10.58 16.34
C THR A 256 -31.47 -11.96 15.95
N ARG A 257 -30.17 -12.23 16.13
CA ARG A 257 -29.54 -13.49 15.70
C ARG A 257 -28.69 -14.09 16.81
N GLU A 258 -28.60 -15.41 16.79
CA GLU A 258 -27.79 -16.19 17.74
C GLU A 258 -26.34 -16.39 17.28
N SER A 259 -26.01 -16.00 16.05
CA SER A 259 -24.66 -16.07 15.48
C SER A 259 -24.36 -14.90 14.54
N VAL A 260 -23.06 -14.63 14.37
CA VAL A 260 -22.51 -13.74 13.35
C VAL A 260 -22.45 -14.50 12.02
N ASP A 261 -22.72 -13.82 10.90
CA ASP A 261 -22.50 -14.34 9.55
C ASP A 261 -21.53 -13.44 8.75
N ALA A 262 -21.28 -13.78 7.48
CA ALA A 262 -20.39 -13.02 6.60
C ALA A 262 -20.79 -11.54 6.44
N ASN A 263 -22.07 -11.19 6.58
CA ASN A 263 -22.55 -9.82 6.46
C ASN A 263 -22.09 -8.94 7.62
N GLU A 264 -22.10 -9.45 8.86
CA GLU A 264 -21.59 -8.71 10.02
C GLU A 264 -20.08 -8.49 9.91
N ILE A 265 -19.33 -9.48 9.41
CA ILE A 265 -17.90 -9.32 9.12
C ILE A 265 -17.69 -8.27 8.03
N LYS A 266 -18.48 -8.30 6.95
CA LYS A 266 -18.42 -7.30 5.88
C LYS A 266 -18.70 -5.89 6.40
N TYR A 267 -19.72 -5.74 7.24
CA TYR A 267 -20.05 -4.47 7.89
C TYR A 267 -18.90 -3.97 8.78
N PHE A 268 -18.28 -4.87 9.55
CA PHE A 268 -17.12 -4.55 10.36
C PHE A 268 -15.93 -4.10 9.49
N LEU A 269 -15.65 -4.81 8.40
CA LEU A 269 -14.55 -4.48 7.47
C LEU A 269 -14.73 -3.10 6.84
N ASP A 270 -15.93 -2.77 6.38
CA ASP A 270 -16.25 -1.47 5.77
C ASP A 270 -15.98 -0.30 6.73
N ARG A 271 -16.29 -0.49 8.02
CA ARG A 271 -16.20 0.58 9.02
C ARG A 271 -14.85 0.64 9.74
N TYR A 272 -14.29 -0.51 10.06
CA TYR A 272 -13.14 -0.64 10.97
C TYR A 272 -12.00 -1.47 10.40
N GLY A 273 -12.17 -2.15 9.26
CA GLY A 273 -11.19 -3.11 8.73
C GLY A 273 -9.78 -2.55 8.50
N HIS A 274 -9.65 -1.22 8.36
CA HIS A 274 -8.36 -0.52 8.25
C HIS A 274 -7.55 -0.45 9.56
N GLU A 275 -8.15 -0.78 10.72
CA GLU A 275 -7.47 -0.82 12.03
C GLU A 275 -7.05 -2.23 12.46
N TYR A 276 -7.44 -3.26 11.71
CA TYR A 276 -7.23 -4.66 12.06
C TYR A 276 -6.36 -5.35 11.03
N THR A 277 -5.43 -6.18 11.49
CA THR A 277 -4.62 -7.04 10.62
C THR A 277 -5.39 -8.31 10.27
N THR A 278 -6.23 -8.78 11.20
CA THR A 278 -6.81 -10.12 11.14
C THR A 278 -8.19 -10.15 11.79
N ILE A 279 -9.10 -10.92 11.20
CA ILE A 279 -10.38 -11.35 11.79
C ILE A 279 -10.32 -12.86 11.95
N ILE A 280 -10.76 -13.37 13.09
CA ILE A 280 -10.87 -14.80 13.35
C ILE A 280 -12.34 -15.14 13.52
N CYS A 281 -12.81 -16.15 12.79
CA CYS A 281 -14.16 -16.68 12.94
C CYS A 281 -14.19 -18.20 12.91
N THR A 282 -15.33 -18.78 13.30
CA THR A 282 -15.54 -20.21 13.13
C THR A 282 -16.02 -20.55 11.72
N ASP A 283 -15.72 -21.77 11.27
CA ASP A 283 -16.28 -22.32 10.04
C ASP A 283 -17.80 -22.52 10.10
N ALA A 284 -18.38 -22.67 11.30
CA ALA A 284 -19.82 -22.72 11.52
C ALA A 284 -20.51 -21.36 11.33
N GLU A 285 -19.91 -20.26 11.80
CA GLU A 285 -20.43 -18.89 11.58
C GLU A 285 -20.30 -18.45 10.12
N VAL A 286 -19.21 -18.84 9.46
CA VAL A 286 -18.94 -18.51 8.06
C VAL A 286 -18.62 -19.78 7.28
N PRO A 287 -19.62 -20.58 6.86
CA PRO A 287 -19.41 -21.80 6.08
C PRO A 287 -18.85 -21.52 4.69
N ASP A 288 -19.34 -20.45 4.06
CA ASP A 288 -18.84 -19.91 2.80
C ASP A 288 -18.23 -18.52 3.02
N ALA A 289 -16.92 -18.42 2.81
CA ALA A 289 -16.17 -17.18 2.95
C ALA A 289 -15.88 -16.48 1.61
N ALA A 290 -16.31 -17.05 0.47
CA ALA A 290 -16.11 -16.44 -0.84
C ALA A 290 -16.62 -14.98 -0.92
N PRO A 291 -17.79 -14.61 -0.33
CA PRO A 291 -18.27 -13.23 -0.34
C PRO A 291 -17.38 -12.22 0.40
N LEU A 292 -16.46 -12.70 1.24
CA LEU A 292 -15.55 -11.86 2.02
C LEU A 292 -14.23 -11.57 1.31
N HIS A 293 -13.93 -12.26 0.21
CA HIS A 293 -12.66 -12.12 -0.51
C HIS A 293 -12.33 -10.66 -0.90
N ASP A 294 -13.25 -10.01 -1.61
CA ASP A 294 -13.03 -8.65 -2.09
C ASP A 294 -13.04 -7.61 -0.96
N PRO A 295 -13.98 -7.66 0.01
CA PRO A 295 -13.94 -6.79 1.19
C PRO A 295 -12.63 -6.88 1.97
N LEU A 296 -12.13 -8.10 2.22
CA LEU A 296 -10.87 -8.33 2.94
C LEU A 296 -9.68 -7.76 2.17
N THR A 297 -9.63 -8.03 0.86
CA THR A 297 -8.55 -7.54 -0.02
C THR A 297 -8.55 -6.01 -0.08
N ALA A 298 -9.72 -5.38 -0.23
CA ALA A 298 -9.86 -3.94 -0.34
C ALA A 298 -9.32 -3.20 0.90
N VAL A 299 -9.51 -3.77 2.08
CA VAL A 299 -9.03 -3.21 3.34
C VAL A 299 -7.79 -3.90 3.86
N GLY A 300 -7.08 -4.73 3.07
CA GLY A 300 -5.83 -5.39 3.49
C GLY A 300 -5.92 -6.16 4.81
N CYS A 301 -7.08 -6.72 5.14
CA CYS A 301 -7.32 -7.49 6.37
C CYS A 301 -7.41 -8.99 6.02
N HIS A 302 -6.96 -9.86 6.93
CA HIS A 302 -6.95 -11.31 6.70
C HIS A 302 -8.01 -12.01 7.54
N LEU A 303 -8.71 -13.01 6.99
CA LEU A 303 -9.65 -13.86 7.71
C LEU A 303 -8.99 -15.21 8.03
N ILE A 304 -9.00 -15.60 9.30
CA ILE A 304 -8.65 -16.95 9.72
C ILE A 304 -9.93 -17.65 10.17
N ARG A 305 -10.27 -18.75 9.51
CA ARG A 305 -11.36 -19.64 9.89
C ARG A 305 -10.81 -20.78 10.72
N VAL A 306 -11.39 -21.00 11.89
CA VAL A 306 -11.07 -22.13 12.78
C VAL A 306 -12.26 -23.07 12.87
N PRO A 307 -12.07 -24.37 13.15
CA PRO A 307 -13.17 -25.27 13.42
C PRO A 307 -14.00 -24.76 14.60
N ALA A 308 -15.32 -24.84 14.50
CA ALA A 308 -16.16 -24.73 15.68
C ALA A 308 -15.76 -25.83 16.68
N THR A 309 -15.29 -25.44 17.86
CA THR A 309 -15.04 -26.39 18.94
C THR A 309 -16.37 -26.92 19.44
N THR A 310 -16.57 -28.23 19.37
CA THR A 310 -17.52 -28.92 20.26
C THR A 310 -16.93 -28.86 21.66
N ASP A 311 -17.40 -27.92 22.46
CA ASP A 311 -17.23 -27.97 23.92
C ASP A 311 -17.79 -29.27 24.51
#